data_AF-A0A7S0MEQ1-F1
#
_entry.id   AF-A0A7S0MEQ1-F1
#
_cell.length_a   1.000
_cell.length_b   1.000
_cell.length_c   1.000
_cell.angle_alpha   90.00
_cell.angle_beta   90.00
_cell.angle_gamma   90.00
#
_symmetry.space_group_name_H-M   'P 1'
#
loop_
_entity.id
_entity.type
_entity.pdbx_description
1 polymer ?
#
loop_
_entity_poly.entity_id
_entity_poly.type
_entity_poly.pdbx_seq_one_letter_code
_entity_poly.pdbx_strand_id
1 'polypeptide(L)'
;AFQASGYVEGVAMAAALEQQADAMERLDKVALEASEAVQASRVALSSGRLDEARGQAKAAKELYSVEGLGEVGSTGLATLRDLERELGEAEMRAGLVVKGLQVLDKAKEAMDHGKWEECASLIAQSSLLFQQGGASEAEHKVAAQLLLKLQNTRDVSDTRARGLEALAAGENFVLQNEIEKAQVQALR
;
A
#
# COMPACT_ATOMS: atom_id res chain seq x y z
N ALA A 1 -32.14 -34.15 56.30
CA ALA A 1 -30.93 -33.43 55.87
C ALA A 1 -30.52 -33.69 54.41
N PHE A 2 -31.29 -34.42 53.59
CA PHE A 2 -30.86 -34.84 52.24
C PHE A 2 -31.33 -33.94 51.08
N GLN A 3 -32.23 -32.97 51.33
CA GLN A 3 -32.78 -32.10 50.28
C GLN A 3 -32.00 -30.78 50.05
N ALA A 4 -31.11 -30.39 50.97
CA ALA A 4 -30.35 -29.15 50.85
C ALA A 4 -29.15 -29.28 49.89
N SER A 5 -28.56 -30.49 49.75
CA SER A 5 -27.35 -30.72 48.94
C SER A 5 -27.60 -30.53 47.44
N GLY A 6 -28.67 -31.14 46.90
CA GLY A 6 -29.00 -31.03 45.47
C GLY A 6 -29.46 -29.63 45.04
N TYR A 7 -29.99 -28.83 45.98
CA TYR A 7 -30.39 -27.45 45.70
C TYR A 7 -29.16 -26.52 45.61
N VAL A 8 -28.15 -26.74 46.46
CA VAL A 8 -26.89 -25.99 46.41
C VAL A 8 -26.08 -26.36 45.16
N GLU A 9 -26.03 -27.64 44.78
CA GLU A 9 -25.42 -28.09 43.52
C GLU A 9 -26.13 -27.53 42.29
N GLY A 10 -27.47 -27.47 42.29
CA GLY A 10 -28.26 -26.90 41.20
C GLY A 10 -28.03 -25.39 41.01
N VAL A 11 -27.93 -24.63 42.11
CA VAL A 11 -27.64 -23.18 42.04
C VAL A 11 -26.20 -22.92 41.60
N ALA A 12 -25.23 -23.72 42.05
CA ALA A 12 -23.85 -23.62 41.60
C ALA A 12 -23.70 -23.96 40.11
N MET A 13 -24.42 -24.96 39.62
CA MET A 13 -24.44 -25.33 38.21
C MET A 13 -25.10 -24.25 37.34
N ALA A 14 -26.20 -23.65 37.80
CA ALA A 14 -26.84 -22.53 37.10
C ALA A 14 -25.92 -21.30 37.00
N ALA A 15 -25.24 -20.94 38.09
CA ALA A 15 -24.28 -19.84 38.09
C ALA A 15 -23.06 -20.10 37.18
N ALA A 16 -22.59 -21.35 37.10
CA ALA A 16 -21.52 -21.72 36.19
C ALA A 16 -21.94 -21.62 34.70
N LEU A 17 -23.18 -22.01 34.38
CA LEU A 17 -23.73 -21.88 33.03
C LEU A 17 -23.93 -20.41 32.64
N GLU A 18 -24.38 -19.57 33.56
CA GLU A 18 -24.52 -18.12 33.33
C GLU A 18 -23.16 -17.46 33.09
N GLN A 19 -22.15 -17.78 33.92
CA GLN A 19 -20.78 -17.31 33.69
C GLN A 19 -20.20 -17.78 32.36
N GLN A 20 -20.53 -19.01 31.94
CA GLN A 20 -20.09 -19.55 30.65
C GLN A 20 -20.77 -18.82 29.48
N ALA A 21 -22.06 -18.49 29.59
CA ALA A 21 -22.79 -17.72 28.58
C ALA A 21 -22.21 -16.30 28.43
N ASP A 22 -21.95 -15.61 29.55
CA ASP A 22 -21.32 -14.28 29.54
C ASP A 22 -19.92 -14.32 28.91
N ALA A 23 -19.14 -15.38 29.18
CA ALA A 23 -17.82 -15.55 28.60
C ALA A 23 -17.90 -15.78 27.08
N MET A 24 -18.87 -16.57 26.62
CA MET A 24 -19.11 -16.79 25.18
C MET A 24 -19.55 -15.50 24.48
N GLU A 25 -20.46 -14.72 25.06
CA GLU A 25 -20.90 -13.44 24.48
C GLU A 25 -19.74 -12.45 24.33
N ARG A 26 -18.83 -12.40 25.31
CA ARG A 26 -17.61 -11.59 25.22
C ARG A 26 -16.69 -12.06 24.10
N LEU A 27 -16.52 -13.36 23.92
CA LEU A 27 -15.70 -13.93 22.85
C LEU A 27 -16.30 -13.66 21.46
N ASP A 28 -17.62 -13.77 21.31
CA ASP A 28 -18.31 -13.44 20.06
C ASP A 28 -18.14 -11.96 19.71
N LYS A 29 -18.22 -11.08 20.70
CA LYS A 29 -17.97 -9.65 20.51
C LYS A 29 -16.52 -9.38 20.06
N VAL A 30 -15.54 -10.03 20.69
CA VAL A 30 -14.12 -9.92 20.29
C VAL A 30 -13.91 -10.42 18.87
N ALA A 31 -14.55 -11.54 18.49
CA ALA A 31 -14.47 -12.07 17.12
C ALA A 31 -15.06 -11.11 16.08
N LEU A 32 -16.18 -10.45 16.42
CA LEU A 32 -16.79 -9.44 15.57
C LEU A 32 -15.87 -8.23 15.39
N GLU A 33 -15.35 -7.67 16.48
CA GLU A 33 -14.41 -6.54 16.46
C GLU A 33 -13.15 -6.88 15.65
N ALA A 34 -12.64 -8.11 15.76
CA ALA A 34 -11.50 -8.57 14.97
C ALA A 34 -11.81 -8.60 13.47
N SER A 35 -13.02 -9.05 13.11
CA SER A 35 -13.48 -9.14 11.72
C SER A 35 -13.70 -7.75 11.11
N GLU A 36 -14.24 -6.81 11.88
CA GLU A 36 -14.39 -5.41 11.48
C GLU A 36 -13.03 -4.75 11.26
N ALA A 37 -12.04 -4.99 12.13
CA ALA A 37 -10.68 -4.50 11.97
C ALA A 37 -10.01 -5.06 10.69
N VAL A 38 -10.24 -6.33 10.33
CA VAL A 38 -9.80 -6.89 9.04
C VAL A 38 -10.43 -6.16 7.86
N GLN A 39 -11.74 -5.90 7.91
CA GLN A 39 -12.43 -5.15 6.84
C GLN A 39 -11.92 -3.72 6.73
N ALA A 40 -11.75 -3.02 7.85
CA ALA A 40 -11.18 -1.68 7.89
C ALA A 40 -9.77 -1.65 7.28
N SER A 41 -8.93 -2.65 7.59
CA SER A 41 -7.61 -2.80 7.00
C SER A 41 -7.67 -2.98 5.48
N ARG A 42 -8.58 -3.81 4.97
CA ARG A 42 -8.75 -4.03 3.52
C ARG A 42 -9.20 -2.75 2.80
N VAL A 43 -10.10 -1.97 3.40
CA VAL A 43 -10.56 -0.69 2.85
C VAL A 43 -9.45 0.36 2.85
N ALA A 44 -8.66 0.42 3.91
CA ALA A 44 -7.50 1.31 3.98
C ALA A 44 -6.45 0.93 2.92
N LEU A 45 -6.18 -0.37 2.74
CA LEU A 45 -5.25 -0.88 1.74
C LEU A 45 -5.69 -0.53 0.32
N SER A 46 -6.96 -0.76 -0.03
CA SER A 46 -7.50 -0.42 -1.35
C SER A 46 -7.49 1.08 -1.64
N SER A 47 -7.51 1.90 -0.59
CA SER A 47 -7.41 3.35 -0.67
C SER A 47 -5.97 3.88 -0.62
N GLY A 48 -4.96 2.99 -0.55
CA GLY A 48 -3.55 3.36 -0.45
C GLY A 48 -3.11 3.92 0.91
N ARG A 49 -3.96 3.86 1.94
CA ARG A 49 -3.66 4.31 3.31
C ARG A 49 -2.92 3.21 4.06
N LEU A 50 -1.65 3.00 3.70
CA LEU A 50 -0.85 1.85 4.17
C LEU A 50 -0.63 1.84 5.69
N ASP A 51 -0.37 2.99 6.32
CA ASP A 51 -0.18 3.06 7.77
C ASP A 51 -1.46 2.71 8.54
N GLU A 52 -2.62 3.20 8.08
CA GLU A 52 -3.92 2.84 8.65
C GLU A 52 -4.20 1.35 8.46
N ALA A 53 -3.98 0.81 7.25
CA ALA A 53 -4.16 -0.61 6.97
C ALA A 53 -3.29 -1.46 7.90
N ARG A 54 -2.02 -1.10 8.09
CA ARG A 54 -1.11 -1.80 9.00
C ARG A 54 -1.60 -1.75 10.44
N GLY A 55 -2.06 -0.59 10.90
CA GLY A 55 -2.61 -0.41 12.24
C GLY A 55 -3.82 -1.31 12.49
N GLN A 56 -4.75 -1.35 11.54
CA GLN A 56 -5.97 -2.16 11.62
C GLN A 56 -5.66 -3.67 11.55
N ALA A 57 -4.76 -4.10 10.66
CA ALA A 57 -4.32 -5.50 10.61
C ALA A 57 -3.66 -5.95 11.92
N LYS A 58 -2.85 -5.09 12.54
CA LYS A 58 -2.23 -5.37 13.83
C LYS A 58 -3.30 -5.49 14.95
N ALA A 59 -4.26 -4.58 14.99
CA ALA A 59 -5.35 -4.63 15.97
C ALA A 59 -6.18 -5.93 15.83
N ALA A 60 -6.54 -6.29 14.61
CA ALA A 60 -7.23 -7.56 14.32
C ALA A 60 -6.42 -8.78 14.78
N LYS A 61 -5.09 -8.76 14.61
CA LYS A 61 -4.20 -9.84 15.04
C LYS A 61 -4.19 -10.03 16.55
N GLU A 62 -4.15 -8.92 17.29
CA GLU A 62 -4.23 -8.94 18.75
C GLU A 62 -5.57 -9.53 19.22
N LEU A 63 -6.67 -9.16 18.57
CA LEU A 63 -8.01 -9.67 18.89
C LEU A 63 -8.18 -11.17 18.56
N TYR A 64 -7.76 -11.64 17.38
CA TYR A 64 -7.83 -13.08 17.05
C TYR A 64 -6.86 -13.95 17.86
N SER A 65 -5.88 -13.36 18.53
CA SER A 65 -4.95 -14.07 19.42
C SER A 65 -5.51 -14.29 20.83
N VAL A 66 -6.72 -13.79 21.13
CA VAL A 66 -7.37 -14.00 22.42
C VAL A 66 -7.70 -15.48 22.63
N GLU A 67 -7.28 -16.01 23.78
CA GLU A 67 -7.58 -17.39 24.17
C GLU A 67 -9.10 -17.61 24.29
N GLY A 68 -9.59 -18.75 23.82
CA GLY A 68 -11.01 -19.10 23.82
C GLY A 68 -11.73 -18.90 22.49
N LEU A 69 -11.11 -18.22 21.51
CA LEU A 69 -11.69 -18.04 20.17
C LEU A 69 -11.63 -19.30 19.27
N GLY A 70 -10.86 -20.31 19.65
CA GLY A 70 -10.81 -21.61 18.96
C GLY A 70 -10.59 -21.50 17.44
N GLU A 71 -11.49 -22.12 16.67
CA GLU A 71 -11.43 -22.15 15.20
C GLU A 71 -11.63 -20.77 14.55
N VAL A 72 -12.38 -19.87 15.20
CA VAL A 72 -12.60 -18.50 14.69
C VAL A 72 -11.31 -17.71 14.75
N GLY A 73 -10.58 -17.81 15.87
CA GLY A 73 -9.25 -17.20 16.04
C GLY A 73 -8.25 -17.72 15.01
N SER A 74 -8.16 -19.04 14.82
CA SER A 74 -7.22 -19.63 13.87
C SER A 74 -7.54 -19.26 12.40
N THR A 75 -8.81 -19.25 12.03
CA THR A 75 -9.26 -18.84 10.68
C THR A 75 -9.02 -17.35 10.44
N GLY A 76 -9.28 -16.52 11.44
CA GLY A 76 -8.99 -15.08 11.39
C GLY A 76 -7.50 -14.79 11.23
N LEU A 77 -6.64 -15.50 11.98
CA LEU A 77 -5.19 -15.39 11.84
C LEU A 77 -4.67 -15.85 10.47
N ALA A 78 -5.27 -16.88 9.86
CA ALA A 78 -4.94 -17.28 8.50
C ALA A 78 -5.29 -16.17 7.50
N THR A 79 -6.49 -15.59 7.61
CA THR A 79 -6.92 -14.45 6.79
C THR A 79 -5.99 -13.24 6.94
N LEU A 80 -5.50 -12.99 8.15
CA LEU A 80 -4.54 -11.92 8.41
C LEU A 80 -3.18 -12.15 7.78
N ARG A 81 -2.72 -13.40 7.65
CA ARG A 81 -1.45 -13.69 6.94
C ARG A 81 -1.53 -13.31 5.47
N ASP A 82 -2.65 -13.61 4.83
CA ASP A 82 -2.87 -13.22 3.43
C ASP A 82 -2.89 -11.68 3.29
N LEU A 83 -3.57 -10.99 4.22
CA LEU A 83 -3.61 -9.53 4.25
C LEU A 83 -2.24 -8.90 4.54
N GLU A 84 -1.45 -9.47 5.46
CA GLU A 84 -0.08 -9.03 5.75
C GLU A 84 0.82 -9.16 4.51
N ARG A 85 0.63 -10.22 3.70
CA ARG A 85 1.33 -10.37 2.43
C ARG A 85 0.93 -9.29 1.42
N GLU A 86 -0.37 -9.05 1.23
CA GLU A 86 -0.87 -8.00 0.34
C GLU A 86 -0.37 -6.61 0.76
N LEU A 87 -0.33 -6.35 2.07
CA LEU A 87 0.20 -5.10 2.64
C LEU A 87 1.70 -4.96 2.36
N GLY A 88 2.49 -6.02 2.55
CA GLY A 88 3.92 -6.03 2.22
C GLY A 88 4.19 -5.78 0.73
N GLU A 89 3.40 -6.35 -0.16
CA GLU A 89 3.48 -6.09 -1.60
C GLU A 89 3.13 -4.63 -1.94
N ALA A 90 2.11 -4.06 -1.29
CA ALA A 90 1.73 -2.66 -1.46
C ALA A 90 2.81 -1.70 -0.94
N GLU A 91 3.42 -1.99 0.21
CA GLU A 91 4.54 -1.22 0.78
C GLU A 91 5.78 -1.27 -0.11
N MET A 92 6.11 -2.45 -0.64
CA MET A 92 7.21 -2.59 -1.59
C MET A 92 6.98 -1.72 -2.83
N ARG A 93 5.76 -1.75 -3.39
CA ARG A 93 5.38 -0.91 -4.54
C ARG A 93 5.47 0.59 -4.22
N ALA A 94 4.92 1.02 -3.08
CA ALA A 94 5.05 2.41 -2.63
C ALA A 94 6.53 2.82 -2.45
N GLY A 95 7.37 1.92 -1.94
CA GLY A 95 8.81 2.14 -1.82
C GLY A 95 9.51 2.34 -3.17
N LEU A 96 9.06 1.66 -4.24
CA LEU A 96 9.56 1.89 -5.60
C LEU A 96 9.18 3.28 -6.11
N VAL A 97 7.96 3.75 -5.84
CA VAL A 97 7.52 5.10 -6.20
C VAL A 97 8.36 6.16 -5.48
N VAL A 98 8.60 6.01 -4.18
CA VAL A 98 9.48 6.93 -3.41
C VAL A 98 10.90 6.95 -3.98
N LYS A 99 11.47 5.79 -4.32
CA LYS A 99 12.78 5.74 -4.99
C LYS A 99 12.75 6.44 -6.35
N GLY A 100 11.68 6.28 -7.13
CA GLY A 100 11.49 6.99 -8.39
C GLY A 100 11.52 8.50 -8.22
N LEU A 101 10.85 9.04 -7.19
CA LEU A 101 10.88 10.46 -6.86
C LEU A 101 12.29 10.94 -6.47
N GLN A 102 13.01 10.17 -5.65
CA GLN A 102 14.41 10.49 -5.29
C GLN A 102 15.34 10.50 -6.50
N VAL A 103 15.13 9.60 -7.46
CA VAL A 103 15.87 9.59 -8.72
C VAL A 103 15.54 10.82 -9.57
N LEU A 104 14.28 11.28 -9.57
CA LEU A 104 13.91 12.53 -10.24
C LEU A 104 14.55 13.76 -9.62
N ASP A 105 14.71 13.80 -8.29
CA ASP A 105 15.40 14.92 -7.65
C ASP A 105 16.88 14.97 -8.06
N LYS A 106 17.55 13.82 -8.15
CA LYS A 106 18.90 13.74 -8.73
C LYS A 106 18.93 14.15 -10.20
N ALA A 107 17.90 13.83 -10.97
CA ALA A 107 17.81 14.24 -12.36
C ALA A 107 17.71 15.77 -12.50
N LYS A 108 16.98 16.44 -11.59
CA LYS A 108 16.93 17.91 -11.52
C LYS A 108 18.31 18.48 -11.17
N GLU A 109 18.99 17.91 -10.19
CA GLU A 109 20.36 18.33 -9.84
C GLU A 109 21.31 18.17 -11.04
N ALA A 110 21.26 17.04 -11.75
CA ALA A 110 22.06 16.83 -12.95
C ALA A 110 21.76 17.88 -14.03
N MET A 111 20.48 18.25 -14.18
CA MET A 111 20.04 19.31 -15.10
C MET A 111 20.63 20.68 -14.73
N ASP A 112 20.58 21.06 -13.46
CA ASP A 112 21.10 22.34 -12.96
C ASP A 112 22.62 22.47 -13.17
N HIS A 113 23.33 21.34 -13.22
CA HIS A 113 24.77 21.28 -13.49
C HIS A 113 25.12 21.04 -14.98
N GLY A 114 24.14 21.07 -15.88
CA GLY A 114 24.36 20.87 -17.32
C GLY A 114 24.74 19.44 -17.72
N LYS A 115 24.51 18.44 -16.86
CA LYS A 115 24.79 17.03 -17.12
C LYS A 115 23.59 16.36 -17.79
N TRP A 116 23.34 16.72 -19.05
CA TRP A 116 22.13 16.33 -19.77
C TRP A 116 21.99 14.81 -20.00
N GLU A 117 23.09 14.10 -20.26
CA GLU A 117 23.11 12.63 -20.41
C GLU A 117 22.71 11.91 -19.12
N GLU A 118 23.29 12.33 -18.00
CA GLU A 118 22.98 11.80 -16.68
C GLU A 118 21.51 12.08 -16.31
N CYS A 119 21.03 13.30 -16.58
CA CYS A 119 19.64 13.68 -16.37
C CYS A 119 18.67 12.77 -17.15
N ALA A 120 18.90 12.57 -18.45
CA ALA A 120 18.04 11.72 -19.28
C ALA A 120 18.01 10.26 -18.78
N SER A 121 19.17 9.70 -18.39
CA SER A 121 19.25 8.35 -17.83
C SER A 121 18.48 8.24 -16.52
N LEU A 122 18.61 9.22 -15.63
CA LEU A 122 17.90 9.24 -14.35
C LEU A 122 16.38 9.34 -14.56
N ILE A 123 15.90 10.14 -15.51
CA ILE A 123 14.46 10.20 -15.79
C ILE A 123 13.94 8.86 -16.33
N ALA A 124 14.69 8.16 -17.19
CA ALA A 124 14.30 6.83 -17.64
C ALA A 124 14.23 5.83 -16.46
N GLN A 125 15.21 5.88 -15.55
CA GLN A 125 15.23 5.04 -14.35
C GLN A 125 14.04 5.33 -13.41
N SER A 126 13.71 6.59 -13.16
CA SER A 126 12.54 6.93 -12.32
C SER A 126 11.24 6.45 -12.94
N SER A 127 11.14 6.53 -14.27
CA SER A 127 9.96 6.12 -15.03
C SER A 127 9.71 4.61 -14.94
N LEU A 128 10.79 3.81 -14.96
CA LEU A 128 10.70 2.36 -14.72
C LEU A 128 10.25 2.05 -13.29
N LEU A 129 10.80 2.75 -12.30
CA LEU A 129 10.41 2.58 -10.90
C LEU A 129 8.95 2.94 -10.65
N PHE A 130 8.44 3.98 -11.31
CA PHE A 130 7.03 4.35 -11.27
C PHE A 130 6.12 3.29 -11.88
N GLN A 131 6.49 2.72 -13.02
CA GLN A 131 5.72 1.65 -13.66
C GLN A 131 5.65 0.40 -12.77
N GLN A 132 6.78 0.01 -12.17
CA GLN A 132 6.83 -1.14 -11.26
C GLN A 132 6.12 -0.87 -9.92
N GLY A 133 6.20 0.36 -9.43
CA GLY A 133 5.55 0.80 -8.19
C GLY A 133 4.06 1.12 -8.32
N GLY A 134 3.53 1.19 -9.54
CA GLY A 134 2.14 1.62 -9.78
C GLY A 134 1.90 3.08 -9.39
N ALA A 135 2.82 3.96 -9.78
CA ALA A 135 2.71 5.38 -9.50
C ALA A 135 1.45 6.00 -10.15
N SER A 136 0.95 7.04 -9.50
CA SER A 136 -0.15 7.86 -9.96
C SER A 136 0.21 8.70 -11.19
N GLU A 137 -0.82 9.18 -11.90
CA GLU A 137 -0.66 10.11 -13.02
C GLU A 137 0.12 11.38 -12.61
N ALA A 138 -0.03 11.85 -11.37
CA ALA A 138 0.68 13.03 -10.87
C ALA A 138 2.20 12.81 -10.82
N GLU A 139 2.64 11.64 -10.37
CA GLU A 139 4.07 11.29 -10.30
C GLU A 139 4.66 11.13 -11.71
N HIS A 140 3.93 10.49 -12.61
CA HIS A 140 4.31 10.41 -14.03
C HIS A 140 4.39 11.80 -14.70
N LYS A 141 3.49 12.74 -14.34
CA LYS A 141 3.54 14.13 -14.84
C LYS A 141 4.82 14.86 -14.44
N VAL A 142 5.33 14.64 -13.22
CA VAL A 142 6.60 15.27 -12.78
C VAL A 142 7.76 14.82 -13.68
N ALA A 143 7.85 13.51 -13.96
CA ALA A 143 8.85 12.97 -14.87
C ALA A 143 8.69 13.54 -16.30
N ALA A 144 7.44 13.63 -16.80
CA ALA A 144 7.14 14.19 -18.12
C ALA A 144 7.58 15.65 -18.26
N GLN A 145 7.30 16.47 -17.25
CA GLN A 145 7.68 17.88 -17.23
C GLN A 145 9.20 18.06 -17.24
N LEU A 146 9.94 17.24 -16.49
CA LEU A 146 11.40 17.31 -16.48
C LEU A 146 11.99 16.91 -17.84
N LEU A 147 11.40 15.90 -18.48
CA LEU A 147 11.76 15.51 -19.85
C LEU A 147 11.51 16.61 -20.87
N LEU A 148 10.38 17.30 -20.80
CA LEU A 148 10.07 18.42 -21.68
C LEU A 148 11.07 19.58 -21.50
N LYS A 149 11.48 19.86 -20.26
CA LYS A 149 12.56 20.84 -20.00
C LYS A 149 13.85 20.42 -20.67
N LEU A 150 14.25 19.15 -20.54
CA LEU A 150 15.42 18.60 -21.20
C LEU A 150 15.34 18.67 -22.74
N GLN A 151 14.14 18.45 -23.30
CA GLN A 151 13.89 18.56 -24.75
C GLN A 151 14.01 20.00 -25.27
N ASN A 152 13.68 20.99 -24.45
CA ASN A 152 13.69 22.40 -24.82
C ASN A 152 15.08 23.05 -24.67
N THR A 153 16.04 22.39 -24.01
CA THR A 153 17.44 22.82 -23.96
C THR A 153 18.13 22.60 -25.31
N ARG A 154 18.55 23.71 -25.94
CA ARG A 154 19.00 23.83 -27.35
C ARG A 154 20.26 23.05 -27.75
N ASP A 155 20.99 22.45 -26.82
CA ASP A 155 22.39 22.01 -27.03
C ASP A 155 22.59 20.50 -27.16
N VAL A 156 21.51 19.76 -27.43
CA VAL A 156 21.48 18.32 -27.10
C VAL A 156 20.83 17.47 -28.20
N SER A 157 21.16 17.67 -29.49
CA SER A 157 20.54 16.89 -30.57
C SER A 157 20.76 15.37 -30.43
N ASP A 158 21.94 14.95 -30.00
CA ASP A 158 22.31 13.52 -29.91
C ASP A 158 21.86 12.87 -28.61
N THR A 159 21.94 13.56 -27.47
CA THR A 159 21.39 13.02 -26.21
C THR A 159 19.86 13.07 -26.20
N ARG A 160 19.23 14.02 -26.91
CA ARG A 160 17.78 14.06 -27.12
C ARG A 160 17.29 12.78 -27.82
N ALA A 161 17.99 12.33 -28.86
CA ALA A 161 17.67 11.08 -29.54
C ALA A 161 17.80 9.87 -28.60
N ARG A 162 18.89 9.77 -27.85
CA ARG A 162 19.14 8.64 -26.92
C ARG A 162 18.21 8.63 -25.71
N GLY A 163 17.84 9.79 -25.16
CA GLY A 163 16.88 9.91 -24.07
C GLY A 163 15.46 9.52 -24.49
N LEU A 164 15.06 9.93 -25.70
CA LEU A 164 13.79 9.53 -26.31
C LEU A 164 13.76 8.04 -26.67
N GLU A 165 14.87 7.47 -27.16
CA GLU A 165 15.00 6.04 -27.40
C GLU A 165 14.93 5.23 -26.10
N ALA A 166 15.54 5.70 -25.00
CA ALA A 166 15.44 5.06 -23.69
C ALA A 166 14.00 5.08 -23.11
N LEU A 167 13.23 6.13 -23.40
CA LEU A 167 11.81 6.22 -23.06
C LEU A 167 10.92 5.36 -23.95
N ALA A 168 11.22 5.30 -25.24
CA ALA A 168 10.53 4.43 -26.20
C ALA A 168 10.82 2.95 -25.90
N ALA A 169 12.05 2.61 -25.53
CA ALA A 169 12.45 1.27 -25.11
C ALA A 169 11.86 0.86 -23.75
N GLY A 170 11.45 1.83 -22.93
CA GLY A 170 10.80 1.60 -21.63
C GLY A 170 9.28 1.38 -21.70
N GLU A 171 8.65 1.34 -22.88
CA GLU A 171 7.19 1.19 -23.06
C GLU A 171 6.36 2.09 -22.13
N ASN A 172 6.82 3.31 -21.85
CA ASN A 172 6.20 4.18 -20.86
C ASN A 172 5.07 5.01 -21.49
N PHE A 173 4.01 4.32 -21.89
CA PHE A 173 2.84 4.87 -22.61
C PHE A 173 2.19 6.06 -21.90
N VAL A 174 2.24 6.09 -20.56
CA VAL A 174 1.73 7.20 -19.73
C VAL A 174 2.58 8.45 -19.90
N LEU A 175 3.90 8.32 -19.91
CA LEU A 175 4.83 9.43 -20.13
C LEU A 175 4.73 9.99 -21.56
N GLN A 176 4.58 9.12 -22.56
CA GLN A 176 4.35 9.56 -23.95
C GLN A 176 3.06 10.37 -24.07
N ASN A 177 1.94 9.90 -23.49
CA ASN A 177 0.67 10.64 -23.50
C ASN A 177 0.77 11.99 -22.78
N GLU A 178 1.44 12.07 -21.63
CA GLU A 178 1.61 13.34 -20.91
C GLU A 178 2.53 14.32 -21.66
N ILE A 179 3.57 13.83 -22.34
CA ILE A 179 4.42 14.63 -23.22
C ILE A 179 3.60 15.18 -24.39
N GLU A 180 2.80 14.35 -25.06
CA GLU A 180 1.92 14.78 -26.16
C GLU A 180 0.92 15.85 -25.70
N LYS A 181 0.25 15.62 -24.56
CA LYS A 181 -0.68 16.62 -23.98
C LYS A 181 0.00 17.95 -23.71
N ALA A 182 1.19 17.94 -23.10
CA ALA A 182 1.94 19.15 -22.79
C ALA A 182 2.42 19.87 -24.06
N GLN A 183 2.81 19.13 -25.10
CA GLN A 183 3.18 19.69 -26.40
C GLN A 183 1.97 20.34 -27.11
N VAL A 184 0.80 19.71 -27.07
CA VAL A 184 -0.44 20.29 -27.62
C VAL A 184 -0.84 21.58 -26.88
N GLN A 185 -0.65 21.63 -25.55
CA GLN A 185 -0.91 22.85 -24.78
C GLN A 185 0.07 23.98 -25.09
N ALA A 186 1.33 23.69 -25.39
CA ALA A 186 2.33 24.69 -25.77
C ALA A 186 2.12 25.30 -27.17
N LEU A 187 1.28 24.70 -28.01
CA LEU A 187 0.99 25.13 -29.39
C LEU A 187 -0.33 25.93 -29.52
N ARG A 188 -1.05 26.19 -28.42
CA ARG A 188 -2.27 27.02 -28.37
C ARG A 188 -1.98 28.36 -27.72
#